data_AF-A0A0H3JNS9-F1
#
_entry.id   AF-A0A0H3JNS9-F1
#
_cell.length_a   1.000
_cell.length_b   1.000
_cell.length_c   1.000
_cell.angle_alpha   90.00
_cell.angle_beta   90.00
_cell.angle_gamma   90.00
#
_symmetry.space_group_name_H-M   'P 1'
#
loop_
_entity.id
_entity.type
_entity.pdbx_description
1 polymer ?
#
loop_
_entity_poly.entity_id
_entity_poly.type
_entity_poly.pdbx_seq_one_letter_code
_entity_poly.pdbx_strand_id
1 'polypeptide(L)'
;MNLALRKIIYAPISYIHPQRVSLNNTPINNPVLRSITNEMILLQYNLSVEHFNLNSSLIYYINNWNLLPLICLLSGCHFYRERFAERGFFYKVPDVLRDYLSAIPLEINEKARYKPGIANYHNIITCGFSTLLPYIRQQPLAMQQRFNLLFPDFVDHILSPLPLASTLLERITFYAKKNRDELDKISCKWCCD
;
A
#
# COMPACT_ATOMS: atom_id res chain seq x y z
N MET A 1 -1.67 -18.42 17.21
CA MET A 1 -1.94 -17.32 16.25
C MET A 1 -0.69 -16.46 16.12
N ASN A 2 -0.19 -16.24 14.90
CA ASN A 2 1.00 -15.40 14.64
C ASN A 2 0.77 -13.98 15.23
N LEU A 3 1.75 -13.42 15.95
CA LEU A 3 1.61 -12.12 16.62
C LEU A 3 1.31 -10.99 15.62
N ALA A 4 1.93 -11.03 14.43
CA ALA A 4 1.66 -10.07 13.36
C ALA A 4 0.21 -10.19 12.87
N LEU A 5 -0.29 -11.42 12.69
CA LEU A 5 -1.68 -11.63 12.31
C LEU A 5 -2.64 -11.10 13.37
N ARG A 6 -2.39 -11.35 14.66
CA ARG A 6 -3.24 -10.82 15.74
C ARG A 6 -3.29 -9.29 15.72
N LYS A 7 -2.16 -8.65 15.45
CA LYS A 7 -2.08 -7.19 15.31
C LYS A 7 -2.89 -6.69 14.11
N ILE A 8 -2.80 -7.37 12.97
CA ILE A 8 -3.60 -7.05 11.78
C ILE A 8 -5.09 -7.21 12.08
N ILE A 9 -5.50 -8.33 12.70
CA ILE A 9 -6.92 -8.62 12.93
C ILE A 9 -7.53 -7.69 13.99
N TYR A 10 -6.86 -7.47 15.11
CA TYR A 10 -7.49 -6.83 16.28
C TYR A 10 -6.94 -5.45 16.63
N ALA A 11 -5.90 -4.95 15.94
CA ALA A 11 -5.32 -3.64 16.23
C ALA A 11 -5.29 -2.71 14.99
N PRO A 12 -6.44 -2.41 14.36
CA PRO A 12 -6.49 -1.56 13.17
C PRO A 12 -5.90 -0.16 13.37
N ILE A 13 -5.95 0.41 14.59
CA ILE A 13 -5.32 1.71 14.87
C ILE A 13 -3.81 1.72 14.59
N SER A 14 -3.18 0.55 14.55
CA SER A 14 -1.74 0.43 14.32
C SER A 14 -1.31 0.56 12.86
N TYR A 15 -2.25 0.53 11.92
CA TYR A 15 -1.96 0.61 10.49
C TYR A 15 -2.99 1.39 9.67
N ILE A 16 -4.16 1.74 10.23
CA ILE A 16 -5.17 2.52 9.54
C ILE A 16 -4.60 3.86 9.08
N HIS A 17 -4.90 4.23 7.84
CA HIS A 17 -4.44 5.48 7.26
C HIS A 17 -5.03 6.67 8.02
N PRO A 18 -4.23 7.71 8.36
CA PRO A 18 -4.70 8.83 9.16
C PRO A 18 -5.92 9.55 8.58
N GLN A 19 -6.03 9.70 7.25
CA GLN A 19 -7.21 10.35 6.65
C GLN A 19 -8.53 9.61 6.91
N ARG A 20 -8.49 8.32 7.26
CA ARG A 20 -9.67 7.53 7.58
C ARG A 20 -10.16 7.72 9.01
N VAL A 21 -9.33 8.30 9.87
CA VAL A 21 -9.67 8.53 11.26
C VAL A 21 -9.41 10.00 11.56
N SER A 22 -10.43 10.78 11.91
CA SER A 22 -10.30 12.20 12.29
C SER A 22 -9.58 12.39 13.64
N LEU A 23 -8.54 11.62 13.90
CA LEU A 23 -7.58 11.82 14.98
C LEU A 23 -6.62 12.90 14.52
N ASN A 24 -6.35 13.89 15.38
CA ASN A 24 -5.43 15.01 15.10
C ASN A 24 -3.95 14.57 15.03
N ASN A 25 -3.65 13.42 14.44
CA ASN A 25 -2.33 12.76 14.39
C ASN A 25 -1.65 12.56 15.76
N THR A 26 -2.36 12.77 16.86
CA THR A 26 -1.83 12.56 18.21
C THR A 26 -1.82 11.07 18.53
N PRO A 27 -0.66 10.51 18.91
CA PRO A 27 -0.57 9.08 19.21
C PRO A 27 -1.40 8.74 20.45
N ILE A 28 -2.31 7.77 20.31
CA ILE A 28 -3.06 7.21 21.44
C ILE A 28 -2.12 6.27 22.19
N ASN A 29 -1.51 6.79 23.26
CA ASN A 29 -0.53 6.04 24.08
C ASN A 29 -1.17 5.25 25.22
N ASN A 30 -2.40 5.59 25.63
CA ASN A 30 -3.11 4.86 26.68
C ASN A 30 -3.62 3.50 26.16
N PRO A 31 -3.24 2.36 26.76
CA PRO A 31 -3.65 1.03 26.29
C PRO A 31 -5.16 0.80 26.26
N VAL A 32 -5.90 1.35 27.22
CA VAL A 32 -7.37 1.24 27.30
C VAL A 32 -8.00 2.01 26.15
N LEU A 33 -7.58 3.27 25.94
CA LEU A 33 -8.08 4.06 24.81
C LEU A 33 -7.75 3.38 23.47
N ARG A 34 -6.55 2.81 23.31
CA ARG A 34 -6.19 2.05 22.11
C ARG A 34 -7.13 0.87 21.88
N SER A 35 -7.48 0.13 22.93
CA SER A 35 -8.40 -1.01 22.83
C SER A 35 -9.79 -0.55 22.39
N ILE A 36 -10.33 0.49 23.04
CA ILE A 36 -11.64 1.08 22.69
C ILE A 36 -11.63 1.58 21.24
N THR A 37 -10.59 2.29 20.82
CA THR A 37 -10.48 2.79 19.44
C THR A 37 -10.40 1.64 18.43
N ASN A 38 -9.68 0.56 18.73
CA ASN A 38 -9.65 -0.61 17.86
C ASN A 38 -11.03 -1.24 17.71
N GLU A 39 -11.78 -1.40 18.79
CA GLU A 39 -13.16 -1.90 18.76
C GLU A 39 -14.08 -0.97 17.95
N MET A 40 -13.99 0.34 18.15
CA MET A 40 -14.74 1.33 17.38
C MET A 40 -14.44 1.22 15.88
N ILE A 41 -13.18 1.07 15.48
CA ILE A 41 -12.80 0.89 14.06
C ILE A 41 -13.34 -0.43 13.51
N LEU A 42 -13.25 -1.54 14.27
CA LEU A 42 -13.81 -2.83 13.85
C LEU A 42 -15.32 -2.72 13.56
N LEU A 43 -16.06 -2.03 14.43
CA LEU A 43 -17.50 -1.83 14.27
C LEU A 43 -17.83 -0.87 13.12
N GLN A 44 -17.16 0.29 13.05
CA GLN A 44 -17.42 1.33 12.04
C GLN A 44 -17.24 0.81 10.61
N TYR A 45 -16.22 -0.02 10.39
CA TYR A 45 -15.91 -0.59 9.07
C TYR A 45 -16.47 -2.00 8.87
N ASN A 46 -17.25 -2.54 9.82
CA ASN A 46 -17.79 -3.89 9.80
C ASN A 46 -16.72 -4.95 9.42
N LEU A 47 -15.58 -4.89 10.11
CA LEU A 47 -14.42 -5.72 9.80
C LEU A 47 -14.64 -7.17 10.26
N SER A 48 -14.56 -8.09 9.31
CA SER A 48 -14.61 -9.52 9.58
C SER A 48 -13.47 -9.94 10.50
N VAL A 49 -13.79 -10.78 11.49
CA VAL A 49 -12.84 -11.46 12.39
C VAL A 49 -12.91 -12.97 12.18
N GLU A 50 -13.31 -13.39 10.98
CA GLU A 50 -13.42 -14.80 10.62
C GLU A 50 -12.11 -15.56 10.85
N HIS A 51 -12.25 -16.84 11.16
CA HIS A 51 -11.11 -17.75 11.22
C HIS A 51 -10.80 -18.25 9.81
N PHE A 52 -9.53 -18.23 9.45
CA PHE A 52 -9.05 -18.74 8.17
C PHE A 52 -7.72 -19.44 8.32
N ASN A 53 -7.45 -20.38 7.42
CA ASN A 53 -6.21 -21.13 7.40
C ASN A 53 -5.09 -20.31 6.78
N LEU A 54 -3.88 -20.44 7.36
CA LEU A 54 -2.68 -19.83 6.81
C LEU A 54 -2.18 -20.64 5.61
N ASN A 55 -1.82 -19.94 4.54
CA ASN A 55 -1.08 -20.49 3.40
C ASN A 55 0.15 -19.61 3.12
N SER A 56 1.06 -20.08 2.26
CA SER A 56 2.31 -19.39 1.94
C SER A 56 2.10 -17.97 1.37
N SER A 57 1.11 -17.81 0.50
CA SER A 57 0.73 -16.50 -0.08
C SER A 57 0.28 -15.52 1.00
N LEU A 58 -0.58 -15.95 1.91
CA LEU A 58 -1.08 -15.14 3.01
C LEU A 58 0.02 -14.77 4.00
N ILE A 59 0.93 -15.70 4.30
CA ILE A 59 2.09 -15.44 5.16
C ILE A 59 2.97 -14.34 4.57
N TYR A 60 3.14 -14.31 3.25
CA TYR A 60 3.85 -13.22 2.58
C TYR A 60 3.20 -11.86 2.84
N TYR A 61 1.87 -11.72 2.72
CA TYR A 61 1.18 -10.45 3.00
C TYR A 61 1.24 -10.05 4.48
N ILE A 62 1.10 -11.01 5.39
CA ILE A 62 1.22 -10.76 6.83
C ILE A 62 2.62 -10.22 7.18
N ASN A 63 3.67 -10.84 6.64
CA ASN A 63 5.05 -10.46 6.93
C ASN A 63 5.45 -9.11 6.33
N ASN A 64 4.78 -8.69 5.26
CA ASN A 64 5.05 -7.44 4.56
C ASN A 64 3.98 -6.36 4.81
N TRP A 65 3.08 -6.56 5.78
CA TRP A 65 1.88 -5.72 5.95
C TRP A 65 2.16 -4.21 5.98
N ASN A 66 3.13 -3.79 6.80
CA ASN A 66 3.50 -2.37 6.93
C ASN A 66 4.25 -1.82 5.70
N LEU A 67 4.74 -2.70 4.81
CA LEU A 67 5.41 -2.32 3.58
C LEU A 67 4.44 -2.22 2.40
N LEU A 68 3.21 -2.74 2.51
CA LEU A 68 2.24 -2.73 1.42
C LEU A 68 1.95 -1.33 0.86
N PRO A 69 1.87 -0.24 1.68
CA PRO A 69 1.76 1.11 1.14
C PRO A 69 2.96 1.53 0.29
N LEU A 70 4.18 1.17 0.69
CA LEU A 70 5.40 1.47 -0.05
C LEU A 70 5.49 0.64 -1.34
N ILE A 71 5.11 -0.63 -1.28
CA ILE A 71 5.03 -1.51 -2.45
C ILE A 71 4.02 -0.93 -3.45
N CYS A 72 2.86 -0.48 -2.98
CA CYS A 72 1.86 0.21 -3.79
C CYS A 72 2.44 1.47 -4.46
N LEU A 73 3.09 2.35 -3.69
CA LEU A 73 3.74 3.56 -4.23
C LEU A 73 4.76 3.21 -5.34
N LEU A 74 5.65 2.27 -5.08
CA LEU A 74 6.68 1.85 -6.02
C LEU A 74 6.10 1.19 -7.29
N SER A 75 5.06 0.36 -7.14
CA SER A 75 4.32 -0.20 -8.28
C SER A 75 3.68 0.91 -9.11
N GLY A 76 3.02 1.87 -8.48
CA GLY A 76 2.45 3.03 -9.18
C GLY A 76 3.52 3.84 -9.92
N CYS A 77 4.64 4.15 -9.25
CA CYS A 77 5.76 4.83 -9.86
C CYS A 77 6.34 4.07 -11.06
N HIS A 78 6.34 2.73 -11.02
CA HIS A 78 6.80 1.90 -12.13
C HIS A 78 5.99 2.16 -13.40
N PHE A 79 4.65 2.19 -13.29
CA PHE A 79 3.75 2.49 -14.41
C PHE A 79 3.77 3.96 -14.84
N TYR A 80 4.09 4.88 -13.92
CA TYR A 80 4.21 6.31 -14.20
C TYR A 80 5.61 6.74 -14.69
N ARG A 81 6.54 5.80 -14.86
CA ARG A 81 7.94 6.09 -15.18
C ARG A 81 8.13 7.03 -16.38
N GLU A 82 7.39 6.79 -17.47
CA GLU A 82 7.48 7.65 -18.66
C GLU A 82 7.01 9.07 -18.37
N ARG A 83 5.96 9.24 -17.56
CA ARG A 83 5.45 10.56 -17.15
C ARG A 83 6.46 11.33 -16.31
N PHE A 84 7.30 10.65 -15.55
CA PHE A 84 8.39 11.34 -14.85
C PHE A 84 9.49 11.80 -15.81
N ALA A 85 9.75 11.07 -16.89
CA ALA A 85 10.73 11.50 -17.90
C ALA A 85 10.22 12.70 -18.72
N GLU A 86 8.90 12.88 -18.84
CA GLU A 86 8.30 14.03 -19.50
C GLU A 86 8.55 15.34 -18.73
N ARG A 87 8.87 16.42 -19.46
CA ARG A 87 8.93 17.81 -18.94
C ARG A 87 9.86 18.03 -17.74
N GLY A 88 10.89 17.20 -17.56
CA GLY A 88 11.87 17.33 -16.48
C GLY A 88 11.32 17.00 -15.08
N PHE A 89 10.14 16.37 -14.99
CA PHE A 89 9.56 15.95 -13.71
C PHE A 89 10.45 14.98 -12.93
N PHE A 90 11.34 14.28 -13.62
CA PHE A 90 12.31 13.37 -13.04
C PHE A 90 13.12 14.02 -11.91
N TYR A 91 13.49 15.30 -12.04
CA TYR A 91 14.25 16.01 -11.02
C TYR A 91 13.41 16.37 -9.78
N LYS A 92 12.07 16.37 -9.89
CA LYS A 92 11.14 16.55 -8.77
C LYS A 92 10.83 15.24 -8.04
N VAL A 93 11.12 14.08 -8.65
CA VAL A 93 10.97 12.77 -8.01
C VAL A 93 12.09 12.60 -6.97
N PRO A 94 11.80 12.24 -5.71
CA PRO A 94 12.82 11.98 -4.68
C PRO A 94 13.91 10.99 -5.13
N ASP A 95 15.14 11.15 -4.64
CA ASP A 95 16.31 10.33 -5.01
C ASP A 95 16.05 8.82 -4.90
N VAL A 96 15.52 8.36 -3.77
CA VAL A 96 15.22 6.94 -3.56
C VAL A 96 14.22 6.37 -4.58
N LEU A 97 13.34 7.20 -5.14
CA LEU A 97 12.42 6.78 -6.21
C LEU A 97 13.10 6.83 -7.57
N ARG A 98 14.01 7.77 -7.82
CA ARG A 98 14.85 7.80 -9.02
C ARG A 98 15.76 6.57 -9.11
N ASP A 99 16.37 6.19 -7.99
CA ASP A 99 17.24 5.02 -7.88
C ASP A 99 16.47 3.73 -8.14
N TYR A 100 15.27 3.63 -7.56
CA TYR A 100 14.34 2.53 -7.82
C TYR A 100 14.04 2.38 -9.31
N LEU A 101 13.60 3.48 -9.95
CA LEU A 101 13.27 3.48 -11.36
C LEU A 101 14.50 3.07 -12.16
N SER A 102 15.66 3.68 -11.92
CA SER A 102 16.90 3.36 -12.63
C SER A 102 17.33 1.90 -12.48
N ALA A 103 17.14 1.30 -11.30
CA ALA A 103 17.60 -0.06 -10.99
C ALA A 103 16.71 -1.18 -11.55
N ILE A 104 15.40 -0.94 -11.69
CA ILE A 104 14.46 -1.99 -12.11
C ILE A 104 14.02 -1.74 -13.56
N PRO A 105 14.31 -2.67 -14.50
CA PRO A 105 13.92 -2.50 -15.90
C PRO A 105 12.40 -2.60 -16.06
N LEU A 106 11.88 -1.87 -17.04
CA LEU A 106 10.49 -2.02 -17.49
C LEU A 106 10.36 -3.32 -18.30
N GLU A 107 9.47 -4.21 -17.88
CA GLU A 107 9.07 -5.32 -18.75
C GLU A 107 8.05 -4.79 -19.78
N ILE A 108 8.41 -4.83 -21.07
CA ILE A 108 7.68 -4.20 -22.19
C ILE A 108 6.19 -4.63 -22.25
N ASN A 109 5.86 -5.80 -21.70
CA ASN A 109 4.51 -6.36 -21.69
C ASN A 109 3.52 -5.56 -20.83
N GLU A 110 3.99 -4.76 -19.86
CA GLU A 110 3.13 -4.03 -18.92
C GLU A 110 2.50 -2.77 -19.53
N LYS A 111 3.13 -2.18 -20.55
CA LYS A 111 2.67 -0.94 -21.21
C LYS A 111 1.50 -1.13 -22.16
N ALA A 112 1.26 -2.33 -22.67
CA ALA A 112 0.33 -2.52 -23.80
C ALA A 112 -1.13 -2.15 -23.46
N ARG A 113 -1.49 -1.98 -22.18
CA ARG A 113 -2.87 -1.68 -21.76
C ARG A 113 -3.04 -0.44 -20.88
N TYR A 114 -2.02 0.00 -20.13
CA TYR A 114 -2.16 1.13 -19.21
C TYR A 114 -1.56 2.41 -19.78
N LYS A 115 -2.39 3.43 -19.99
CA LYS A 115 -1.96 4.78 -20.38
C LYS A 115 -2.02 5.70 -19.15
N PRO A 116 -0.88 6.00 -18.49
CA PRO A 116 -0.88 6.82 -17.28
C PRO A 116 -1.36 8.25 -17.56
N GLY A 117 -2.13 8.81 -16.63
CA GLY A 117 -2.60 10.20 -16.67
C GLY A 117 -1.53 11.18 -16.18
N ILE A 118 -1.97 12.25 -15.51
CA ILE A 118 -1.08 13.22 -14.86
C ILE A 118 -0.41 12.54 -13.65
N ALA A 119 0.90 12.70 -13.52
CA ALA A 119 1.65 12.21 -12.36
C ALA A 119 1.31 13.05 -11.11
N ASN A 120 0.48 12.51 -10.24
CA ASN A 120 0.18 13.04 -8.91
C ASN A 120 -0.02 11.87 -7.93
N TYR A 121 -0.02 12.15 -6.63
CA TYR A 121 -0.13 11.11 -5.60
C TYR A 121 -1.36 10.23 -5.76
N HIS A 122 -2.54 10.84 -5.97
CA HIS A 122 -3.80 10.14 -6.14
C HIS A 122 -3.75 9.11 -7.27
N ASN A 123 -3.26 9.51 -8.45
CA ASN A 123 -3.18 8.67 -9.63
C ASN A 123 -2.13 7.56 -9.50
N ILE A 124 -1.02 7.86 -8.83
CA ILE A 124 0.07 6.91 -8.60
C ILE A 124 -0.37 5.84 -7.61
N ILE A 125 -0.98 6.22 -6.49
CA ILE A 125 -1.55 5.28 -5.52
C ILE A 125 -2.69 4.49 -6.14
N THR A 126 -3.55 5.13 -6.94
CA THR A 126 -4.62 4.41 -7.65
C THR A 126 -4.06 3.30 -8.53
N CYS A 127 -3.02 3.63 -9.32
CA CYS A 127 -2.34 2.66 -10.16
C CYS A 127 -1.68 1.54 -9.34
N GLY A 128 -0.91 1.90 -8.31
CA GLY A 128 -0.25 0.95 -7.42
C GLY A 128 -1.23 0.01 -6.74
N PHE A 129 -2.34 0.53 -6.23
CA PHE A 129 -3.39 -0.23 -5.58
C PHE A 129 -4.00 -1.24 -6.55
N SER A 130 -4.30 -0.80 -7.78
CA SER A 130 -4.77 -1.67 -8.87
C SER A 130 -3.83 -2.83 -9.17
N THR A 131 -2.51 -2.67 -9.02
CA THR A 131 -1.54 -3.77 -9.24
C THR A 131 -1.59 -4.85 -8.15
N LEU A 132 -1.96 -4.49 -6.91
CA LEU A 132 -2.01 -5.41 -5.78
C LEU A 132 -3.37 -6.11 -5.65
N LEU A 133 -4.43 -5.50 -6.19
CA LEU A 133 -5.80 -6.03 -6.14
C LEU A 133 -5.94 -7.50 -6.56
N PRO A 134 -5.35 -7.99 -7.66
CA PRO A 134 -5.44 -9.40 -8.06
C PRO A 134 -5.00 -10.37 -6.97
N TYR A 135 -3.97 -9.97 -6.22
CA TYR A 135 -3.38 -10.81 -5.19
C TYR A 135 -4.13 -10.72 -3.87
N ILE A 136 -4.60 -9.53 -3.50
CA ILE A 136 -5.38 -9.30 -2.28
C ILE A 136 -6.75 -9.96 -2.38
N ARG A 137 -7.41 -9.93 -3.55
CA ARG A 137 -8.71 -10.57 -3.79
C ARG A 137 -8.71 -12.09 -3.60
N GLN A 138 -7.56 -12.73 -3.62
CA GLN A 138 -7.39 -14.16 -3.35
C GLN A 138 -7.27 -14.48 -1.85
N GLN A 139 -7.16 -13.46 -0.99
CA GLN A 139 -6.98 -13.62 0.45
C GLN A 139 -8.34 -13.68 1.17
N PRO A 140 -8.41 -14.12 2.44
CA PRO A 140 -9.62 -14.08 3.25
C PRO A 140 -10.22 -12.67 3.33
N LEU A 141 -11.54 -12.57 3.50
CA LEU A 141 -12.28 -11.30 3.51
C LEU A 141 -11.70 -10.35 4.57
N ALA A 142 -11.37 -10.90 5.75
CA ALA A 142 -10.74 -10.14 6.82
C ALA A 142 -9.45 -9.41 6.39
N MET A 143 -8.65 -10.01 5.50
CA MET A 143 -7.42 -9.40 4.99
C MET A 143 -7.72 -8.37 3.91
N GLN A 144 -8.68 -8.66 3.03
CA GLN A 144 -9.10 -7.73 1.97
C GLN A 144 -9.61 -6.41 2.55
N GLN A 145 -10.52 -6.47 3.53
CA GLN A 145 -11.07 -5.26 4.16
C GLN A 145 -9.98 -4.42 4.82
N ARG A 146 -9.01 -5.05 5.46
CA ARG A 146 -7.92 -4.37 6.17
C ARG A 146 -6.87 -3.80 5.24
N PHE A 147 -6.70 -4.37 4.05
CA PHE A 147 -5.80 -3.84 3.03
C PHE A 147 -6.24 -2.43 2.60
N ASN A 148 -7.53 -2.21 2.36
CA ASN A 148 -8.07 -0.88 2.01
C ASN A 148 -7.74 0.18 3.06
N LEU A 149 -7.82 -0.21 4.34
CA LEU A 149 -7.57 0.69 5.47
C LEU A 149 -6.13 1.21 5.53
N LEU A 150 -5.17 0.60 4.82
CA LEU A 150 -3.79 1.07 4.75
C LEU A 150 -3.63 2.35 3.91
N PHE A 151 -4.65 2.73 3.15
CA PHE A 151 -4.61 3.82 2.19
C PHE A 151 -5.67 4.89 2.51
N PRO A 152 -5.62 6.07 1.88
CA PRO A 152 -6.74 7.02 1.82
C PRO A 152 -8.06 6.36 1.38
N ASP A 153 -9.20 6.97 1.71
CA ASP A 153 -10.54 6.47 1.38
C ASP A 153 -10.82 6.39 -0.13
N PHE A 154 -10.19 7.24 -0.95
CA PHE A 154 -10.40 7.21 -2.39
C PHE A 154 -10.09 5.85 -3.06
N VAL A 155 -9.29 4.98 -2.42
CA VAL A 155 -9.00 3.66 -2.98
C VAL A 155 -10.20 2.72 -2.94
N ASP A 156 -11.21 3.00 -2.11
CA ASP A 156 -12.38 2.13 -1.94
C ASP A 156 -13.22 2.02 -3.23
N HIS A 157 -13.08 2.99 -4.14
CA HIS A 157 -13.74 3.00 -5.45
C HIS A 157 -12.96 2.30 -6.56
N ILE A 158 -11.74 1.81 -6.26
CA ILE A 158 -10.88 1.18 -7.27
C ILE A 158 -11.27 -0.28 -7.45
N LEU A 159 -11.83 -0.59 -8.61
CA LEU A 159 -12.29 -1.95 -8.94
C LEU A 159 -11.44 -2.64 -10.01
N SER A 160 -10.74 -1.87 -10.83
CA SER A 160 -10.03 -2.37 -12.01
C SER A 160 -8.62 -2.83 -11.63
N PRO A 161 -8.33 -4.15 -11.69
CA PRO A 161 -6.97 -4.63 -11.48
C PRO A 161 -6.07 -4.24 -12.65
N LEU A 162 -4.78 -4.04 -12.35
CA LEU A 162 -3.72 -3.97 -13.33
C LEU A 162 -2.81 -5.18 -13.19
N PRO A 163 -2.40 -5.81 -14.30
CA PRO A 163 -1.48 -6.93 -14.24
C PRO A 163 -0.10 -6.43 -13.79
N LEU A 164 0.50 -7.13 -12.83
CA LEU A 164 1.89 -6.94 -12.39
C LEU A 164 2.51 -8.32 -12.26
N ALA A 165 3.66 -8.55 -12.91
CA ALA A 165 4.34 -9.83 -12.82
C ALA A 165 4.75 -10.13 -11.36
N SER A 166 4.63 -11.39 -10.92
CA SER A 166 5.02 -11.79 -9.56
C SER A 166 6.51 -11.55 -9.29
N THR A 167 7.36 -11.79 -10.30
CA THR A 167 8.80 -11.50 -10.27
C THR A 167 9.08 -10.01 -10.05
N LEU A 168 8.29 -9.14 -10.67
CA LEU A 168 8.40 -7.70 -10.45
C LEU A 168 7.93 -7.32 -9.05
N LEU A 169 6.80 -7.85 -8.58
CA LEU A 169 6.32 -7.64 -7.21
C LEU A 169 7.38 -8.03 -6.15
N GLU A 170 8.09 -9.13 -6.36
CA GLU A 170 9.20 -9.56 -5.49
C GLU A 170 10.35 -8.55 -5.49
N ARG A 171 10.76 -8.05 -6.67
CA ARG A 171 11.81 -7.02 -6.78
C ARG A 171 11.40 -5.71 -6.10
N ILE A 172 10.14 -5.29 -6.30
CA ILE A 172 9.58 -4.11 -5.63
C ILE A 172 9.60 -4.29 -4.12
N THR A 173 9.18 -5.47 -3.63
CA THR A 173 9.18 -5.79 -2.21
C THR A 173 10.59 -5.78 -1.62
N PHE A 174 11.57 -6.33 -2.33
CA PHE A 174 12.96 -6.31 -1.91
C PHE A 174 13.48 -4.88 -1.82
N TYR A 175 13.18 -4.04 -2.82
CA TYR A 175 13.56 -2.63 -2.81
C TYR A 175 12.91 -1.86 -1.65
N ALA A 176 11.61 -2.07 -1.42
CA ALA A 176 10.87 -1.45 -0.33
C ALA A 176 11.46 -1.82 1.04
N LYS A 177 11.87 -3.07 1.23
CA LYS A 177 12.55 -3.53 2.45
C LYS A 177 13.89 -2.84 2.67
N LYS A 178 14.70 -2.76 1.60
CA LYS A 178 16.05 -2.21 1.67
C LYS A 178 16.04 -0.71 1.99
N ASN A 179 15.07 0.03 1.45
CA ASN A 179 15.06 1.50 1.50
C ASN A 179 13.88 2.05 2.32
N ARG A 180 13.38 1.28 3.30
CA ARG A 180 12.16 1.59 4.05
C ARG A 180 12.19 2.98 4.68
N ASP A 181 13.24 3.31 5.41
CA ASP A 181 13.32 4.56 6.19
C ASP A 181 13.30 5.82 5.31
N GLU A 182 13.81 5.72 4.07
CA GLU A 182 13.78 6.82 3.11
C GLU A 182 12.40 6.94 2.46
N LEU A 183 11.80 5.80 2.09
CA LEU A 183 10.46 5.76 1.50
C LEU A 183 9.37 6.23 2.46
N ASP A 184 9.46 5.87 3.75
CA ASP A 184 8.51 6.30 4.79
C ASP A 184 8.51 7.85 4.95
N LYS A 185 9.64 8.53 4.73
CA LYS A 185 9.71 10.01 4.76
C LYS A 185 8.97 10.67 3.61
N ILE A 186 8.79 9.96 2.49
CA ILE A 186 8.21 10.49 1.26
C ILE A 186 6.72 10.15 1.17
N SER A 187 6.32 8.96 1.61
CA SER A 187 4.92 8.53 1.61
C SER A 187 4.03 9.50 2.40
N CYS A 188 4.53 10.05 3.52
CA CYS A 188 3.83 11.09 4.28
C CYS A 188 3.79 12.45 3.57
N LYS A 189 4.80 12.80 2.76
CA LYS A 189 4.92 14.13 2.12
C LYS A 189 4.11 14.26 0.84
N TRP A 190 4.06 13.22 0.00
CA TRP A 190 3.24 13.25 -1.21
C TRP A 190 1.72 13.22 -0.94
N CYS A 191 1.30 12.89 0.29
CA CYS A 191 -0.08 13.08 0.74
C CYS A 191 -0.47 14.56 0.94
N CYS A 192 0.50 15.48 1.03
CA CYS A 192 0.29 16.85 1.49
C CYS A 192 0.52 17.93 0.42
N ASP A 193 0.91 17.54 -0.79
CA ASP A 193 1.08 18.40 -1.97
C ASP A 193 0.04 18.07 -3.04
#